data_AF-E6MN83-F1
#
_entry.id   AF-E6MN83-F1
#
_cell.length_a   1.000
_cell.length_b   1.000
_cell.length_c   1.000
_cell.angle_alpha   90.00
_cell.angle_beta   90.00
_cell.angle_gamma   90.00
#
_symmetry.space_group_name_H-M   'P 1'
#
loop_
_entity.id
_entity.type
_entity.pdbx_description
1 polymer ?
#
loop_
_entity_poly.entity_id
_entity_poly.type
_entity_poly.pdbx_seq_one_letter_code
_entity_poly.pdbx_strand_id
1 'polypeptide(L)' 'MSKKGILNPQDFYRGLNRKEKGKFLLYLSQRFSYPSSTISAKLRENPISELRKDEYENIVATIESGIWKD' A
#
# COMPACT_ATOMS: atom_id res chain seq x y z
N MET A 1 20.96 -6.52 -10.87
CA MET A 1 20.49 -7.16 -9.62
C MET A 1 19.93 -6.06 -8.74
N SER A 2 18.59 -5.90 -8.72
CA SER A 2 17.94 -4.78 -8.03
C SER A 2 18.18 -4.89 -6.52
N LYS A 3 18.74 -3.82 -5.96
CA LYS A 3 18.89 -3.63 -4.52
C LYS A 3 17.50 -3.82 -3.89
N LYS A 4 17.32 -4.87 -3.08
CA LYS A 4 16.22 -4.96 -2.11
C LYS A 4 16.43 -3.85 -1.07
N GLY A 5 16.19 -2.60 -1.47
CA GLY A 5 15.94 -1.53 -0.53
C GLY A 5 14.63 -1.89 0.14
N ILE A 6 14.61 -1.86 1.48
CA ILE A 6 13.39 -2.05 2.26
C ILE A 6 12.35 -1.08 1.70
N LEU A 7 11.37 -1.60 0.98
CA LEU A 7 10.37 -0.77 0.32
C LEU A 7 9.41 -0.29 1.41
N ASN A 8 9.39 1.03 1.66
CA ASN A 8 8.46 1.62 2.59
C ASN A 8 7.09 1.81 1.91
N PRO A 9 6.02 1.14 2.38
CA PRO A 9 4.68 1.29 1.82
C PRO A 9 4.18 2.74 1.80
N GLN A 10 4.56 3.53 2.79
CA GLN A 10 4.13 4.93 2.89
C GLN A 10 4.77 5.77 1.79
N ASP A 11 6.07 5.62 1.57
CA ASP A 11 6.79 6.37 0.53
C ASP A 11 6.28 6.00 -0.86
N PHE A 12 6.06 4.70 -1.11
CA PHE A 12 5.44 4.23 -2.34
C PHE A 12 4.05 4.84 -2.55
N TYR A 13 3.17 4.73 -1.55
CA TYR A 13 1.80 5.21 -1.65
C TYR A 13 1.76 6.73 -1.84
N ARG A 14 2.67 7.49 -1.22
CA ARG A 14 2.79 8.95 -1.41
C ARG A 14 3.15 9.30 -2.84
N GLY A 15 4.03 8.53 -3.48
CA GLY A 15 4.44 8.68 -4.87
C GLY A 15 3.32 8.42 -5.90
N LEU A 16 2.23 7.76 -5.51
CA LEU A 16 1.10 7.51 -6.39
C LEU A 16 0.24 8.76 -6.61
N ASN A 17 -0.28 8.91 -7.84
CA ASN A 17 -1.30 9.93 -8.13
C ASN A 17 -2.67 9.53 -7.57
N ARG A 18 -3.65 10.45 -7.60
CA ARG A 18 -4.99 10.21 -7.02
C ARG A 18 -5.70 8.98 -7.60
N LYS A 19 -5.57 8.73 -8.91
CA LYS A 19 -6.20 7.58 -9.59
C LYS A 19 -5.52 6.28 -9.18
N GLU A 20 -4.19 6.27 -9.14
CA GLU A 20 -3.39 5.13 -8.71
C GLU A 20 -3.64 4.77 -7.25
N LYS A 21 -3.73 5.77 -6.36
CA LYS A 21 -4.14 5.58 -4.96
C LYS A 21 -5.49 4.88 -4.87
N GLY A 22 -6.46 5.32 -5.67
CA GLY A 22 -7.78 4.68 -5.75
C GLY A 22 -7.70 3.21 -6.17
N LYS A 23 -7.00 2.90 -7.26
CA LYS A 23 -6.79 1.52 -7.73
C LYS A 23 -6.10 0.66 -6.67
N PHE A 24 -5.02 1.16 -6.08
CA PHE A 24 -4.24 0.46 -5.07
C PHE A 24 -5.07 0.09 -3.84
N LEU A 25 -5.81 1.08 -3.30
CA LEU A 25 -6.67 0.85 -2.14
C LEU A 25 -7.86 -0.06 -2.46
N LEU A 26 -8.39 0.00 -3.68
CA LEU A 26 -9.47 -0.89 -4.13
C LEU A 26 -8.97 -2.34 -4.20
N TYR A 27 -7.78 -2.56 -4.78
CA TYR A 27 -7.16 -3.87 -4.84
C TYR A 27 -6.95 -4.45 -3.44
N LEU A 28 -6.37 -3.69 -2.52
CA LEU A 28 -6.15 -4.14 -1.13
C LEU A 28 -7.47 -4.46 -0.42
N SER A 29 -8.52 -3.68 -0.66
CA SER A 29 -9.86 -3.93 -0.14
C SER A 29 -10.45 -5.23 -0.68
N GLN A 30 -10.35 -5.49 -1.98
CA GLN A 30 -10.87 -6.71 -2.59
C GLN A 30 -10.09 -7.95 -2.19
N ARG A 31 -8.75 -7.86 -2.14
CA ARG A 31 -7.88 -9.01 -1.92
C ARG A 31 -7.77 -9.41 -0.46
N PHE A 32 -7.73 -8.45 0.45
CA PHE A 32 -7.47 -8.67 1.87
C PHE A 32 -8.59 -8.18 2.79
N SER A 33 -9.70 -7.69 2.22
CA SER A 33 -10.83 -7.11 2.98
C SER A 33 -10.42 -5.92 3.85
N TYR A 34 -9.37 -5.20 3.45
CA TYR A 34 -8.89 -4.03 4.17
C TYR A 34 -9.75 -2.80 3.84
N PRO A 35 -10.35 -2.12 4.85
CA PRO A 35 -11.08 -0.88 4.56
C PRO A 35 -10.16 0.17 3.95
N SER A 36 -10.51 0.67 2.76
CA SER A 36 -9.68 1.62 2.01
C SER A 36 -9.38 2.89 2.81
N SER A 37 -10.34 3.37 3.62
CA SER A 37 -10.15 4.52 4.51
C SER A 37 -9.10 4.25 5.59
N THR A 38 -9.12 3.06 6.21
CA THR A 38 -8.17 2.65 7.23
C THR A 38 -6.76 2.54 6.66
N ILE A 39 -6.58 1.86 5.53
CA ILE A 39 -5.26 1.72 4.90
C ILE A 39 -4.73 3.07 4.40
N SER A 40 -5.59 3.88 3.79
CA SER A 40 -5.22 5.25 3.39
C SER A 40 -4.72 6.08 4.59
N ALA A 41 -5.41 5.98 5.74
CA ALA A 41 -5.01 6.67 6.97
C ALA A 41 -3.68 6.19 7.55
N LYS A 42 -3.29 4.93 7.32
CA LYS A 42 -2.00 4.36 7.73
C LYS A 42 -0.86 4.65 6.74
N LEU A 43 -1.18 4.88 5.46
CA LEU A 43 -0.21 5.10 4.38
C LEU A 43 0.09 6.57 4.08
N ARG A 44 -0.72 7.50 4.60
CA ARG A 44 -0.57 8.95 4.35
C ARG A 44 0.70 9.53 5.00
N GLU A 45 0.97 10.82 4.73
CA GLU A 45 2.14 11.55 5.25
C GLU A 45 2.23 11.56 6.77
N ASN A 46 1.11 11.87 7.43
CA ASN A 46 0.97 11.87 8.87
C ASN A 46 0.04 10.72 9.30
N PRO A 47 0.52 9.47 9.37
CA PRO A 47 -0.32 8.31 9.58
C PRO A 47 -1.09 8.39 10.91
N ILE A 48 -2.37 7.99 10.91
CA ILE A 48 -3.20 7.97 12.13
C ILE A 48 -2.80 6.79 13.04
N SER A 49 -2.31 5.71 12.44
CA SER A 49 -1.85 4.52 13.13
C SER A 49 -0.83 3.78 12.26
N GLU A 50 -0.09 2.87 12.87
CA GLU A 50 0.87 2.04 12.17
C GLU A 50 0.21 0.89 11.41
N LEU A 51 0.90 0.39 10.39
CA LEU A 51 0.55 -0.88 9.77
C LEU A 51 0.87 -2.01 10.74
N ARG A 52 -0.07 -2.96 10.88
CA ARG A 52 0.22 -4.23 11.52
C ARG A 52 1.21 -5.01 10.67
N LYS A 53 1.89 -5.98 11.27
CA LYS A 53 2.92 -6.77 10.58
C LYS A 53 2.38 -7.46 9.32
N ASP A 54 1.21 -8.08 9.40
CA ASP A 54 0.53 -8.73 8.28
C ASP A 54 0.13 -7.74 7.19
N GLU A 55 -0.42 -6.58 7.58
CA GLU A 55 -0.76 -5.51 6.63
C GLU A 55 0.49 -5.01 5.89
N TYR A 56 1.59 -4.81 6.61
CA TYR A 56 2.86 -4.39 6.03
C TYR A 56 3.36 -5.41 5.01
N GLU A 57 3.44 -6.69 5.39
CA GLU A 57 3.91 -7.77 4.52
C GLU A 57 3.04 -7.91 3.26
N ASN A 58 1.71 -7.88 3.42
CA ASN A 58 0.76 -7.97 2.30
C ASN A 58 0.86 -6.76 1.36
N ILE A 59 1.02 -5.56 1.91
CA ILE A 59 1.15 -4.34 1.11
C ILE A 59 2.49 -4.34 0.36
N VAL A 60 3.60 -4.70 1.01
CA VAL A 60 4.91 -4.82 0.34
C VAL A 60 4.83 -5.84 -0.80
N ALA A 61 4.28 -7.02 -0.56
CA ALA A 61 4.11 -8.04 -1.59
C ALA A 61 3.22 -7.56 -2.75
N THR A 62 2.17 -6.80 -2.45
CA THR A 62 1.30 -6.17 -3.48
C THR A 62 2.07 -5.15 -4.31
N ILE A 63 2.93 -4.35 -3.68
CA ILE A 63 3.76 -3.36 -4.37
C ILE A 63 4.77 -4.04 -5.29
N GLU A 64 5.49 -5.03 -4.77
CA GLU A 64 6.53 -5.77 -5.51
C GLU A 64 5.96 -6.55 -6.70
N SER A 65 4.77 -7.15 -6.53
CA SER A 65 4.12 -7.91 -7.61
C SER A 65 3.55 -7.02 -8.71
N GLY A 66 3.21 -5.77 -8.42
CA GLY A 66 2.69 -4.81 -9.41
C GLY A 66 1.29 -5.11 -9.97
N ILE A 67 0.67 -6.22 -9.56
CA ILE A 67 -0.63 -6.73 -10.05
C ILE A 67 -1.82 -5.81 -9.80
N TRP A 68 -1.70 -4.86 -8.88
CA TRP A 68 -2.74 -3.88 -8.56
C TRP A 68 -2.94 -2.82 -9.66
N LYS A 69 -2.02 -2.77 -10.66
CA LYS A 69 -2.03 -1.76 -11.72
C LYS A 69 -3.01 -2.07 -12.85
N ASP A 70 -3.30 -3.35 -13.06
CA ASP A 70 -4.24 -3.84 -14.08
C ASP A 70 -5.66 -3.37 -13.73
#